data_AF-A0A7C2A5A8-F1
#
_entry.id   AF-A0A7C2A5A8-F1
#
_cell.length_a   1.000
_cell.length_b   1.000
_cell.length_c   1.000
_cell.angle_alpha   90.00
_cell.angle_beta   90.00
_cell.angle_gamma   90.00
#
_symmetry.space_group_name_H-M   'P 1'
#
loop_
_entity.id
_entity.type
_entity.pdbx_description
1 polymer ?
#
loop_
_entity_poly.entity_id
_entity_poly.type
_entity_poly.pdbx_seq_one_letter_code
_entity_poly.pdbx_strand_id
1 'polypeptide(L)'
;KSVLDTRPIFHKRDETIRGHVFCSFLALVLRKELDRRLERAGFEFEWADIKQDLKALQEMTVEENDKKLAIRTACLGVCGKVFRAVDVALPQTVRET
;
A
#
# COMPACT_ATOMS: atom_id res chain seq x y z
N LYS A 1 43.31 24.75 -11.35
CA LYS A 1 42.01 25.47 -11.40
C LYS A 1 40.91 24.42 -11.50
N SER A 2 39.71 24.69 -10.97
CA SER A 2 38.63 23.70 -10.88
C SER A 2 38.20 23.19 -12.26
N VAL A 3 38.12 21.87 -12.40
CA VAL A 3 37.22 21.24 -13.37
C VAL A 3 35.81 21.50 -12.85
N LEU A 4 34.94 22.08 -13.69
CA LEU A 4 33.54 22.29 -13.34
C LEU A 4 32.80 20.97 -13.54
N ASP A 5 32.71 20.18 -12.47
CA ASP A 5 31.92 18.94 -12.44
C ASP A 5 30.41 19.29 -12.47
N THR A 6 29.90 19.52 -13.67
CA THR A 6 28.48 19.78 -13.90
C THR A 6 27.71 18.49 -13.71
N ARG A 7 27.04 18.35 -12.56
CA ARG A 7 26.09 17.26 -12.29
C ARG A 7 25.20 17.01 -13.52
N PRO A 8 24.99 15.75 -13.93
CA PRO A 8 24.19 15.46 -15.11
C PRO A 8 22.78 16.04 -14.95
N ILE A 9 22.44 16.98 -15.83
CA ILE A 9 21.09 17.54 -15.92
C ILE A 9 20.21 16.44 -16.50
N PHE A 10 19.60 15.65 -15.62
CA PHE A 10 18.61 14.65 -16.02
C PHE A 10 17.47 15.35 -16.76
N HIS A 11 17.48 15.26 -18.09
CA HIS A 11 16.44 15.84 -18.93
C HIS A 11 15.13 15.16 -18.56
N LYS A 12 14.20 15.96 -18.03
CA LYS A 12 12.91 15.49 -17.50
C LYS A 12 12.02 15.11 -18.67
N ARG A 13 12.20 13.88 -19.17
CA ARG A 13 11.53 13.37 -20.38
C ARG A 13 10.01 13.44 -20.22
N ASP A 14 9.31 13.73 -21.31
CA ASP A 14 7.85 13.87 -21.27
C ASP A 14 7.18 12.55 -20.85
N GLU A 15 7.78 11.39 -21.14
CA GLU A 15 7.35 10.08 -20.64
C GLU A 15 7.31 10.04 -19.11
N THR A 16 8.34 10.59 -18.45
CA THR A 16 8.45 10.67 -16.99
C THR A 16 7.43 11.66 -16.41
N ILE A 17 7.17 12.76 -17.11
CA ILE A 17 6.15 13.75 -16.70
C ILE A 17 4.75 13.14 -16.83
N ARG A 18 4.42 12.54 -17.97
CA ARG A 18 3.13 11.85 -18.20
C ARG A 18 2.91 10.72 -17.19
N GLY A 19 3.92 9.90 -16.92
CA GLY A 19 3.87 8.85 -15.90
C GLY A 19 3.64 9.40 -14.49
N HIS A 20 4.31 10.48 -14.10
CA HIS A 20 4.10 11.10 -12.79
C HIS A 20 2.69 11.69 -12.65
N VAL A 21 2.19 12.41 -13.67
CA VAL A 21 0.82 12.97 -13.67
C VAL A 21 -0.22 11.86 -13.57
N PHE A 22 -0.07 10.78 -14.36
CA PHE A 22 -0.94 9.61 -14.30
C PHE A 22 -0.95 8.95 -12.90
N CYS A 23 0.22 8.65 -12.33
CA CYS A 23 0.31 8.01 -11.01
C CYS A 23 -0.25 8.90 -9.89
N SER A 24 -0.01 10.22 -9.93
CA SER A 24 -0.57 11.16 -8.97
C SER A 24 -2.09 11.29 -9.07
N PHE A 25 -2.65 11.29 -10.29
CA PHE A 25 -4.10 11.28 -10.50
C PHE A 25 -4.74 9.96 -10.06
N LEU A 26 -4.13 8.81 -10.40
CA LEU A 26 -4.58 7.49 -9.96
C LEU A 26 -4.56 7.37 -8.43
N ALA A 27 -3.52 7.87 -7.75
CA ALA A 27 -3.45 7.89 -6.30
C ALA A 27 -4.55 8.76 -5.66
N LEU A 28 -4.93 9.87 -6.28
CA LEU A 28 -6.04 10.73 -5.84
C LEU A 28 -7.41 10.04 -6.02
N VAL A 29 -7.62 9.35 -7.15
CA VAL A 29 -8.84 8.57 -7.40
C VAL A 29 -8.96 7.41 -6.40
N LEU A 30 -7.89 6.67 -6.17
CA LEU A 30 -7.86 5.56 -5.20
C LEU A 30 -8.05 6.03 -3.76
N ARG A 31 -7.51 7.20 -3.38
CA ARG A 31 -7.79 7.85 -2.09
C ARG A 31 -9.29 8.08 -1.94
N LYS A 32 -9.88 8.88 -2.85
CA LYS A 32 -11.28 9.31 -2.76
C LYS A 32 -12.28 8.16 -2.83
N GLU A 33 -11.96 7.09 -3.56
CA GLU A 33 -12.77 5.86 -3.57
C GLU A 33 -12.68 5.08 -2.25
N LEU A 34 -11.51 5.05 -1.58
CA LEU A 34 -11.41 4.45 -0.24
C LEU A 34 -12.20 5.28 0.79
N ASP A 35 -12.01 6.60 0.79
CA ASP A 35 -12.67 7.51 1.73
C ASP A 35 -14.21 7.37 1.60
N ARG A 36 -14.74 7.39 0.37
CA ARG A 36 -16.16 7.14 0.07
C ARG A 36 -16.66 5.77 0.55
N ARG A 37 -15.81 4.75 0.59
CA ARG A 37 -16.18 3.42 1.11
C ARG A 37 -16.17 3.38 2.64
N LEU A 38 -15.23 4.08 3.28
CA LEU A 38 -15.18 4.24 4.73
C LEU A 38 -16.39 5.03 5.24
N GLU A 39 -16.70 6.17 4.62
CA GLU A 39 -17.91 6.97 4.87
C GLU A 39 -19.18 6.11 4.82
N ARG A 40 -19.35 5.33 3.73
CA ARG A 40 -20.50 4.42 3.53
C ARG A 40 -20.55 3.26 4.54
N ALA A 41 -19.43 2.94 5.19
CA ALA A 41 -19.35 1.94 6.26
C ALA A 41 -19.50 2.54 7.67
N GLY A 42 -19.70 3.86 7.79
CA GLY A 42 -19.78 4.57 9.06
C GLY A 42 -18.42 4.75 9.74
N PHE A 43 -17.34 4.85 8.96
CA PHE A 43 -15.97 5.00 9.45
C PHE A 43 -15.32 6.30 8.98
N GLU A 44 -14.70 6.99 9.92
CA GLU A 44 -13.80 8.13 9.71
C GLU A 44 -12.50 7.79 10.45
N PHE A 45 -11.36 7.80 9.74
CA PHE A 45 -10.05 7.42 10.26
C PHE A 45 -8.98 8.37 9.75
N GLU A 46 -7.93 8.57 10.56
CA GLU A 46 -6.79 9.38 10.13
C GLU A 46 -6.05 8.75 8.95
N TRP A 47 -5.66 9.61 8.01
CA TRP A 47 -4.93 9.18 6.81
C TRP A 47 -3.53 8.66 7.15
N ALA A 48 -3.00 8.98 8.33
CA ALA A 48 -1.80 8.36 8.89
C ALA A 48 -2.02 6.88 9.25
N ASP A 49 -3.03 6.60 10.07
CA ASP A 49 -3.34 5.28 10.63
C ASP A 49 -3.66 4.26 9.53
N ILE A 50 -4.45 4.67 8.52
CA ILE A 50 -4.73 3.83 7.34
C ILE A 50 -3.43 3.37 6.66
N LYS A 51 -2.47 4.28 6.47
CA LYS A 51 -1.16 3.91 5.86
C LYS A 51 -0.33 3.03 6.78
N GLN A 52 -0.34 3.31 8.08
CA GLN A 52 0.45 2.58 9.06
C GLN A 52 -0.03 1.13 9.17
N ASP A 53 -1.32 0.91 9.38
CA ASP A 53 -1.86 -0.40 9.71
C ASP A 53 -2.00 -1.28 8.45
N LEU A 54 -2.18 -0.69 7.26
CA LEU A 54 -2.03 -1.40 5.99
C LEU A 54 -0.57 -1.76 5.68
N LYS A 55 0.41 -0.96 6.12
CA LYS A 55 1.84 -1.30 5.98
C LYS A 55 2.27 -2.34 7.02
N ALA A 56 1.68 -2.32 8.22
CA ALA A 56 1.92 -3.33 9.25
C ALA A 56 1.40 -4.72 8.83
N LEU A 57 0.38 -4.78 7.97
CA LEU A 57 -0.08 -6.02 7.34
C LEU A 57 0.97 -6.56 6.34
N GLN A 58 1.83 -7.44 6.85
CA GLN A 58 2.78 -8.25 6.10
C GLN A 58 2.38 -9.73 6.13
N GLU A 59 2.87 -10.47 5.12
CA GLU A 59 2.80 -11.93 5.01
C GLU A 59 4.21 -12.48 4.77
N MET A 60 4.53 -13.61 5.41
CA MET A 60 5.82 -14.29 5.30
C MET A 60 5.63 -15.80 5.13
N THR A 61 6.46 -16.43 4.31
CA THR A 61 6.50 -17.89 4.17
C THR A 61 7.52 -18.47 5.15
N VAL A 62 7.12 -19.53 5.86
CA VAL A 62 7.99 -20.38 6.68
C VAL A 62 8.01 -21.78 6.06
N GLU A 63 9.17 -22.42 6.04
CA GLU A 63 9.32 -23.80 5.57
C GLU A 63 9.64 -24.70 6.77
N GLU A 64 8.81 -25.72 7.01
CA GLU A 64 8.93 -26.62 8.16
C GLU A 64 8.46 -28.02 7.77
N ASN A 65 9.29 -29.05 7.99
CA ASN A 65 8.96 -30.47 7.73
C ASN A 65 8.37 -30.71 6.31
N ASP A 66 9.08 -30.23 5.28
CA ASP A 66 8.71 -30.25 3.85
C ASP A 66 7.39 -29.52 3.48
N LYS A 67 6.73 -28.86 4.43
CA LYS A 67 5.56 -27.99 4.21
C LYS A 67 5.99 -26.54 4.10
N LYS A 68 5.26 -25.76 3.28
CA LYS A 68 5.38 -24.30 3.24
C LYS A 68 4.12 -23.68 3.83
N LEU A 69 4.31 -22.77 4.79
CA LEU A 69 3.25 -22.10 5.52
C LEU A 69 3.34 -20.60 5.25
N ALA A 70 2.32 -20.03 4.62
CA ALA A 70 2.15 -18.57 4.57
C ALA A 70 1.49 -18.11 5.88
N ILE A 71 2.25 -17.37 6.67
CA ILE A 71 1.81 -16.75 7.93
C ILE A 71 1.64 -15.26 7.67
N ARG A 72 0.52 -14.67 8.10
CA ARG A 72 0.30 -13.22 8.03
C ARG A 72 0.21 -12.59 9.41
N THR A 73 0.71 -11.37 9.50
CA THR A 73 0.59 -10.51 10.69
C THR A 73 -0.87 -10.19 11.05
N ALA A 74 -1.14 -9.96 12.34
CA ALA A 74 -2.47 -9.63 12.82
C ALA A 74 -2.98 -8.28 12.28
N CYS A 75 -4.27 -8.19 11.93
CA CYS A 75 -4.91 -6.92 11.59
C CYS A 75 -5.15 -6.10 12.87
N LEU A 76 -4.21 -5.23 13.20
CA LEU A 76 -4.35 -4.26 14.29
C LEU A 76 -5.02 -2.96 13.80
N GLY A 77 -5.43 -2.13 14.77
CA GLY A 77 -5.96 -0.77 14.54
C GLY A 77 -7.12 -0.70 13.54
N VAL A 78 -6.97 0.12 12.50
CA VAL A 78 -8.02 0.35 11.48
C VAL A 78 -8.02 -0.69 10.36
N CYS A 79 -6.94 -1.45 10.19
CA CYS A 79 -6.74 -2.34 9.03
C CYS A 79 -7.91 -3.32 8.79
N GLY A 80 -8.39 -4.01 9.83
CA GLY A 80 -9.53 -4.93 9.70
C GLY A 80 -10.86 -4.26 9.34
N LYS A 81 -11.03 -2.97 9.67
CA LYS A 81 -12.21 -2.16 9.30
C LYS A 81 -12.08 -1.64 7.87
N VAL A 82 -10.89 -1.25 7.45
CA VAL A 82 -10.55 -0.86 6.07
C VAL A 82 -10.85 -2.00 5.09
N PHE A 83 -10.35 -3.21 5.37
CA PHE A 83 -10.62 -4.40 4.53
C PHE A 83 -12.11 -4.72 4.41
N ARG A 84 -12.88 -4.58 5.51
CA ARG A 84 -14.35 -4.72 5.49
C ARG A 84 -15.03 -3.65 4.63
N ALA A 85 -14.61 -2.38 4.73
CA ALA A 85 -15.20 -1.29 3.97
C ALA A 85 -14.93 -1.40 2.46
N VAL A 86 -13.80 -2.00 2.04
CA VAL A 86 -13.51 -2.26 0.62
C VAL A 86 -14.12 -3.56 0.09
N ASP A 87 -14.75 -4.38 0.95
CA ASP A 87 -15.27 -5.73 0.68
C ASP A 87 -14.19 -6.71 0.18
N VAL A 88 -13.03 -6.71 0.85
CA VAL A 88 -11.92 -7.63 0.57
C VAL A 88 -11.76 -8.61 1.72
N ALA A 89 -11.90 -9.89 1.44
CA ALA A 89 -11.65 -10.96 2.39
C ALA A 89 -10.15 -11.01 2.76
N LEU A 90 -9.87 -11.01 4.06
CA LEU A 90 -8.53 -11.25 4.59
C LEU A 90 -8.25 -12.76 4.60
N PRO A 91 -7.07 -13.23 4.13
CA PRO A 91 -6.72 -14.64 4.22
C PRO A 91 -6.54 -15.07 5.68
N GLN A 92 -6.57 -16.39 5.91
CA GLN A 92 -6.29 -17.01 7.20
C GLN A 92 -4.90 -16.59 7.72
N THR A 93 -4.77 -16.47 9.05
CA THR A 93 -3.53 -16.04 9.71
C THR A 93 -2.35 -16.98 9.46
N VAL A 94 -2.64 -18.27 9.26
CA VAL A 94 -1.72 -19.31 8.81
C VAL A 94 -2.46 -20.11 7.75
N ARG A 95 -1.81 -20.41 6.63
CA ARG A 95 -2.28 -21.36 5.61
C ARG A 95 -1.11 -22.14 5.02
N GLU A 96 -1.35 -23.37 4.57
CA GLU A 96 -0.39 -24.14 3.77
C GLU A 96 -0.43 -23.65 2.31
N THR A 97 0.71 -23.72 1.60
CA THR A 97 0.90 -23.17 0.24
C THR A 97 1.75 -24.06 -0.65
#